data_AF-A0A354T900-F1
#
_entry.id   AF-A0A354T900-F1
#
_cell.length_a   1.000
_cell.length_b   1.000
_cell.length_c   1.000
_cell.angle_alpha   90.00
_cell.angle_beta   90.00
_cell.angle_gamma   90.00
#
_symmetry.space_group_name_H-M   'P 1'
#
loop_
_entity.id
_entity.type
_entity.pdbx_description
1 polymer ?
#
loop_
_entity_poly.entity_id
_entity_poly.type
_entity_poly.pdbx_seq_one_letter_code
_entity_poly.pdbx_strand_id
1 'polypeptide(L)' 'MGWDGVKNGQLLLLAEQDFEVFLTGDKNLRYQQNLATRQIAIVLLPTTHWPTLRQHVATIQTAMGGLQSRQFIEVEFT' A
#
# COMPACT_ATOMS: atom_id res chain seq x y z
N MET A 1 -0.59 -0.42 17.40
CA MET A 1 0.86 -0.22 17.14
C MET A 1 1.41 1.09 17.72
N GLY A 2 0.56 2.06 18.14
CA GLY A 2 1.05 3.29 18.78
C GLY A 2 1.71 4.29 17.83
N TRP A 3 1.34 4.25 16.54
CA TRP A 3 1.95 5.06 15.49
C TRP A 3 1.21 6.38 15.21
N ASP A 4 0.34 6.80 16.13
CA ASP A 4 -0.37 8.06 15.98
C ASP A 4 0.62 9.25 15.95
N GLY A 5 0.39 10.21 15.05
CA GLY A 5 1.28 11.35 14.82
C GLY A 5 2.63 11.04 14.15
N VAL A 6 2.93 9.78 13.80
CA VAL A 6 4.17 9.42 13.08
C VAL A 6 4.10 9.91 11.63
N LYS A 7 5.16 10.59 11.17
CA LYS A 7 5.26 11.06 9.78
C LYS A 7 5.28 9.88 8.79
N ASN A 8 4.61 10.00 7.65
CA ASN A 8 4.49 8.94 6.62
C ASN A 8 5.81 8.24 6.27
N GLY A 9 6.90 8.99 6.10
CA GLY A 9 8.21 8.40 5.78
C GLY A 9 8.79 7.50 6.88
N GLN A 10 8.51 7.81 8.14
CA GLN A 10 8.87 7.01 9.32
C GLN A 10 7.87 5.87 9.54
N LEU A 11 6.58 6.11 9.27
CA LEU A 11 5.53 5.10 9.33
C LEU A 11 5.84 3.92 8.42
N LEU A 12 6.30 4.20 7.20
CA LEU A 12 6.70 3.16 6.25
C LEU A 12 7.94 2.39 6.71
N LEU A 13 8.92 3.05 7.35
CA LEU A 13 10.08 2.36 7.94
C LEU A 13 9.67 1.41 9.06
N LEU A 14 8.73 1.82 9.90
CA LEU A 14 8.19 0.97 10.96
C LEU A 14 7.39 -0.19 10.38
N ALA A 15 6.55 0.09 9.38
CA ALA A 15 5.77 -0.94 8.69
C ALA A 15 6.65 -2.00 8.02
N GLU A 16 7.79 -1.60 7.43
CA GLU A 16 8.77 -2.51 6.83
C GLU A 16 9.37 -3.54 7.79
N GLN A 17 9.35 -3.30 9.11
CA GLN A 17 9.89 -4.25 10.09
C GLN A 17 8.91 -5.39 10.39
N ASP A 18 7.61 -5.11 10.29
CA ASP A 18 6.56 -6.01 10.78
C ASP A 18 5.65 -6.54 9.65
N PHE A 19 5.69 -5.92 8.46
CA PHE A 19 4.79 -6.23 7.35
C PHE A 19 5.48 -6.32 6.00
N GLU A 20 4.94 -7.20 5.15
CA GLU A 20 5.42 -7.40 3.78
C GLU A 20 4.71 -6.48 2.77
N VAL A 21 3.48 -6.06 3.08
CA VAL A 21 2.62 -5.27 2.19
C VAL A 21 1.99 -4.09 2.93
N PHE A 22 2.06 -2.90 2.32
CA PHE A 22 1.38 -1.68 2.74
C PHE A 22 0.29 -1.31 1.72
N LEU A 23 -0.97 -1.44 2.13
CA LEU A 23 -2.14 -1.09 1.32
C LEU A 23 -2.60 0.33 1.64
N THR A 24 -2.75 1.19 0.64
CA THR A 24 -3.12 2.60 0.84
C THR A 24 -4.03 3.12 -0.26
N GLY A 25 -4.89 4.09 0.05
CA GLY A 25 -5.64 4.85 -0.96
C GLY A 25 -5.06 6.24 -1.24
N ASP A 26 -3.92 6.59 -0.63
CA ASP A 26 -3.28 7.90 -0.81
C ASP A 26 -2.49 7.95 -2.13
N LYS A 27 -3.11 8.54 -3.15
CA LYS A 27 -2.51 8.70 -4.49
C LYS A 27 -1.31 9.62 -4.51
N ASN A 28 -1.10 10.45 -3.48
CA ASN A 28 0.08 11.31 -3.41
C ASN A 28 1.35 10.52 -3.10
N LEU A 29 1.21 9.31 -2.53
CA LEU A 29 2.33 8.48 -2.16
C LEU A 29 3.22 8.16 -3.35
N ARG A 30 2.63 7.93 -4.54
CA ARG A 30 3.34 7.59 -5.79
C ARG A 30 4.39 8.62 -6.22
N TYR A 31 4.25 9.87 -5.79
CA TYR A 31 5.17 10.95 -6.13
C TYR A 31 6.29 11.14 -5.11
N GLN A 32 6.30 10.37 -4.02
CA GLN A 32 7.38 10.43 -3.04
C GLN A 32 8.62 9.71 -3.59
N GLN A 33 9.75 10.43 -3.71
CA GLN A 33 11.02 9.87 -4.19
C GLN A 33 11.54 8.72 -3.32
N ASN A 34 11.10 8.66 -2.07
CA ASN A 34 11.54 7.68 -1.08
C ASN A 34 10.87 6.31 -1.24
N LEU A 35 10.06 6.06 -2.27
CA LEU A 35 9.44 4.75 -2.50
C LEU A 35 10.39 3.74 -3.13
N ALA A 36 11.32 4.19 -3.99
CA ALA A 36 12.26 3.30 -4.68
C ALA A 36 13.26 2.60 -3.76
N THR A 37 13.45 3.13 -2.55
CA THR A 37 14.36 2.58 -1.53
C THR A 37 13.65 1.69 -0.51
N ARG A 38 12.33 1.51 -0.65
CA ARG A 38 11.49 0.78 0.31
C ARG A 38 11.55 -0.71 0.10
N GLN A 39 11.55 -1.46 1.19
CA GLN A 39 11.54 -2.92 1.22
C GLN A 39 10.13 -3.49 1.27
N ILE A 40 9.18 -2.78 1.85
CA ILE A 40 7.77 -3.19 1.87
C ILE A 40 7.17 -3.05 0.47
N ALA A 41 6.34 -4.01 0.08
CA ALA A 41 5.54 -3.87 -1.13
C ALA A 41 4.41 -2.85 -0.87
N ILE A 42 4.13 -1.97 -1.82
CA ILE A 42 3.12 -0.93 -1.69
C ILE A 42 2.05 -1.14 -2.73
N VAL A 43 0.80 -1.17 -2.28
CA VAL A 43 -0.37 -1.37 -3.12
C VAL A 43 -1.26 -0.14 -3.00
N LEU A 44 -1.40 0.59 -4.09
CA LEU A 44 -2.29 1.74 -4.17
C LEU A 44 -3.69 1.29 -4.62
N LEU A 45 -4.68 1.55 -3.79
CA LEU A 45 -6.09 1.34 -4.08
C LEU A 45 -6.62 2.50 -4.94
N PRO A 46 -7.54 2.22 -5.88
CA PRO A 46 -8.06 3.24 -6.79
C PRO A 46 -9.02 4.22 -6.09
N THR A 47 -9.57 3.81 -4.95
CA THR A 47 -10.52 4.57 -4.11
C THR A 47 -10.43 4.16 -2.64
N THR A 48 -10.78 5.07 -1.73
CA THR A 48 -10.99 4.78 -0.30
C THR A 48 -12.44 4.46 0.05
N HIS A 49 -13.35 4.49 -0.94
CA HIS A 49 -14.77 4.20 -0.76
C HIS A 49 -14.99 2.71 -0.47
N TRP A 50 -15.27 2.40 0.79
CA TRP A 50 -15.36 1.02 1.29
C TRP A 50 -16.37 0.11 0.55
N PRO A 51 -17.59 0.55 0.19
CA PRO A 51 -18.51 -0.28 -0.59
C PRO A 51 -17.93 -0.74 -1.92
N THR A 52 -17.20 0.13 -2.63
CA THR A 52 -16.53 -0.21 -3.88
C THR A 52 -15.39 -1.20 -3.63
N LEU A 53 -14.56 -0.95 -2.62
CA LEU A 53 -13.47 -1.87 -2.26
C LEU A 53 -14.00 -3.27 -1.90
N ARG A 54 -15.10 -3.33 -1.15
CA ARG A 54 -15.74 -4.58 -0.73
C ARG A 54 -16.19 -5.43 -1.91
N GLN A 55 -16.68 -4.81 -2.99
CA GLN A 55 -17.09 -5.52 -4.21
C GLN A 55 -15.89 -6.12 -4.97
N HIS A 56 -14.68 -5.59 -4.77
CA HIS A 56 -13.48 -5.95 -5.53
C HIS A 56 -12.39 -6.62 -4.67
N VAL A 57 -12.76 -7.18 -3.50
CA VAL A 57 -11.81 -7.85 -2.59
C VAL A 57 -11.01 -8.94 -3.30
N ALA A 58 -11.65 -9.73 -4.17
CA ALA A 58 -10.97 -10.79 -4.92
C ALA A 58 -9.88 -10.24 -5.86
N THR A 59 -10.13 -9.10 -6.52
CA THR A 59 -9.15 -8.41 -7.37
C THR A 59 -7.97 -7.92 -6.54
N ILE A 60 -8.25 -7.31 -5.38
CA ILE A 60 -7.20 -6.83 -4.46
C ILE A 60 -6.37 -8.01 -3.93
N GLN A 61 -7.01 -9.13 -3.56
CA GLN A 61 -6.31 -10.33 -3.12
C GLN A 61 -5.42 -10.93 -4.20
N THR A 62 -5.91 -11.01 -5.44
CA THR A 62 -5.12 -11.50 -6.59
C THR A 62 -3.92 -10.61 -6.84
N ALA A 63 -4.11 -9.29 -6.79
CA ALA A 63 -3.03 -8.31 -6.93
C ALA A 63 -1.96 -8.48 -5.83
N MET A 64 -2.37 -8.80 -4.60
CA MET A 64 -1.43 -9.04 -3.50
C MET A 64 -0.71 -10.40 -3.59
N GLY A 65 -1.36 -11.45 -4.10
CA GLY A 65 -0.83 -12.82 -4.09
C GLY A 65 0.45 -13.04 -4.90
N GLY A 66 0.79 -12.12 -5.81
CA GLY A 66 2.02 -12.17 -6.62
C GLY A 66 3.08 -11.15 -6.20
N LEU A 67 2.86 -10.38 -5.13
CA LEU A 67 3.76 -9.30 -4.76
C LEU A 67 5.08 -9.81 -4.21
N GLN A 68 6.15 -9.16 -4.66
CA GLN A 68 7.46 -9.24 -4.03
C GLN A 68 7.73 -7.97 -3.23
N SER A 69 8.58 -8.08 -2.21
CA SER A 69 9.17 -6.92 -1.52
C SER A 69 9.70 -5.90 -2.53
N ARG A 70 9.62 -4.61 -2.20
CA ARG A 70 10.08 -3.47 -3.03
C ARG A 70 9.22 -3.16 -4.26
N GLN A 71 8.08 -3.80 -4.43
CA GLN A 71 7.18 -3.49 -5.55
C GLN A 71 6.19 -2.39 -5.19
N PHE A 72 5.89 -1.54 -6.16
CA PHE A 72 4.78 -0.59 -6.11
C PHE A 72 3.79 -0.95 -7.21
N ILE A 73 2.54 -1.24 -6.85
CA ILE A 73 1.47 -1.52 -7.81
C ILE A 73 0.26 -0.63 -7.55
N GLU A 74 -0.46 -0.28 -8.62
CA GLU A 74 -1.78 0.33 -8.52
C GLU A 74 -2.83 -0.72 -8.90
N VAL A 75 -3.88 -0.86 -8.09
CA VAL A 75 -4.99 -1.77 -8.38
C VAL A 75 -6.02 -1.02 -9.21
N GLU A 76 -6.44 -1.62 -10.31
CA GLU A 76 -7.53 -1.12 -11.14
C GLU A 76 -8.74 -2.04 -11.01
N PHE A 77 -9.93 -1.43 -10.95
CA PHE A 77 -11.21 -2.15 -11.00
C PHE A 77 -11.75 -2.02 -12.41
N THR A 78 -11.87 -3.15 -13.11
CA THR A 78 -12.47 -3.26 -14.45
C THR A 78 -13.99 -3.37 -14.38
#